data_AF-A0A2E7ZSM0-F1
#
_entry.id   AF-A0A2E7ZSM0-F1
#
_cell.length_a   1.000
_cell.length_b   1.000
_cell.length_c   1.000
_cell.angle_alpha   90.00
_cell.angle_beta   90.00
_cell.angle_gamma   90.00
#
_symmetry.space_group_name_H-M   'P 1'
#
loop_
_entity.id
_entity.type
_entity.pdbx_description
1 polymer ?
#
loop_
_entity_poly.entity_id
_entity_poly.type
_entity_poly.pdbx_seq_one_letter_code
_entity_poly.pdbx_strand_id
1 'polypeptide(L)'
;MPTNQPMKVPSMDPWSVCTVAVRRALMLFALLACLSCGSEPEAEKGLCEGAEAELFTTLLGGAESDIAFGMTRAKDGGIVLVGRSDSLGQGMNRGWLARTDRYGRFEWGTDLGPTSGRADVIATNSGGYLLAHGALQVVELDAKGVVIWEKSYPNFAGKLAEAASVTPQVTGGALVAGTRYLGDNQQSSAREAVVLRIAEDGSLIWGQTYVDEDLTHANDIIADGSKSLIVGWTASKVSAPGREFWAAQLSSTGDVIWSKRYGGLSDDEARAAAIAPAGGYVIAGMTRSYGAGDVDMWVVRVDEQGKELWNRTYGDDDSDEAYAVAAVDKGFIMTGRRNSFGLGPGGLWLLEIDDQGEPVWQMTYGAAWKSAGHAIEVVKDGYVVGGTTRRKSKASDDFWILRSDRVGKHKCPGALCYGEDDLSCGMGLTCDAAEEPFQCVEAP
;
A
#
# COMPACT_ATOMS: atom_id res chain seq x y z
N MET A 1 55.21 14.30 47.74
CA MET A 1 54.42 13.77 46.60
C MET A 1 54.61 14.73 45.42
N PRO A 2 54.70 14.21 44.19
CA PRO A 2 55.90 14.39 43.40
C PRO A 2 55.82 15.46 42.29
N THR A 3 57.02 15.99 41.97
CA THR A 3 57.58 16.34 40.64
C THR A 3 56.73 17.09 39.61
N ASN A 4 57.18 18.28 39.23
CA ASN A 4 57.61 18.56 37.85
C ASN A 4 58.29 19.94 37.74
N GLN A 5 59.57 19.93 37.34
CA GLN A 5 60.26 21.06 36.71
C GLN A 5 60.93 20.56 35.42
N PRO A 6 61.19 21.47 34.46
CA PRO A 6 61.09 21.20 33.03
C PRO A 6 62.46 21.18 32.32
N MET A 7 62.51 20.56 31.14
CA MET A 7 63.59 20.68 30.16
C MET A 7 63.07 20.36 28.76
N LYS A 8 63.61 20.83 27.62
CA LYS A 8 64.14 22.12 27.14
C LYS A 8 64.58 21.86 25.68
N VAL A 9 64.26 22.78 24.76
CA VAL A 9 64.91 23.16 23.46
C VAL A 9 65.09 22.12 22.33
N PRO A 10 65.39 22.49 21.04
CA PRO A 10 65.80 23.81 20.46
C PRO A 10 64.93 24.28 19.26
N SER A 11 64.72 25.59 19.02
CA SER A 11 65.59 26.65 18.45
C SER A 11 65.77 26.61 16.93
N MET A 12 65.51 27.77 16.32
CA MET A 12 65.61 28.14 14.89
C MET A 12 67.01 27.97 14.31
N ASP A 13 67.09 27.83 12.97
CA ASP A 13 68.07 28.57 12.16
C ASP A 13 67.48 28.96 10.78
N PRO A 14 67.79 30.16 10.23
CA PRO A 14 67.34 30.66 8.91
C PRO A 14 68.43 30.52 7.81
N TRP A 15 68.18 31.07 6.61
CA TRP A 15 69.02 31.17 5.36
C TRP A 15 68.73 30.08 4.29
N SER A 16 67.85 30.35 3.31
CA SER A 16 68.10 30.84 1.92
C SER A 16 68.81 29.78 1.02
N VAL A 17 68.36 29.38 -0.18
CA VAL A 17 68.10 30.11 -1.44
C VAL A 17 67.33 29.19 -2.44
N CYS A 18 66.48 29.79 -3.30
CA CYS A 18 65.86 29.38 -4.60
C CYS A 18 66.04 27.93 -5.11
N THR A 19 65.03 27.26 -5.69
CA THR A 19 64.48 27.53 -7.05
C THR A 19 63.25 26.64 -7.33
N VAL A 20 62.16 27.26 -7.81
CA VAL A 20 61.08 26.77 -8.72
C VAL A 20 60.48 25.37 -8.51
N ALA A 21 59.21 25.30 -8.07
CA ALA A 21 58.10 24.67 -8.81
C ALA A 21 56.77 24.62 -8.00
N VAL A 22 55.78 25.38 -8.49
CA VAL A 22 54.33 25.08 -8.57
C VAL A 22 53.47 24.97 -7.28
N ARG A 23 52.72 26.08 -7.05
CA ARG A 23 51.32 26.24 -6.55
C ARG A 23 50.99 26.16 -5.03
N ARG A 24 51.01 27.34 -4.39
CA ARG A 24 49.92 27.92 -3.55
C ARG A 24 48.83 28.47 -4.50
N ALA A 25 47.57 28.77 -4.20
CA ALA A 25 46.68 28.86 -3.03
C ALA A 25 45.23 28.75 -3.62
N LEU A 26 44.25 28.13 -2.96
CA LEU A 26 43.26 28.78 -2.06
C LEU A 26 42.62 30.07 -2.60
N MET A 27 41.28 30.00 -2.71
CA MET A 27 40.30 31.09 -2.77
C MET A 27 40.29 32.01 -4.00
N LEU A 28 39.42 31.68 -4.97
CA LEU A 28 38.25 32.47 -5.40
C LEU A 28 37.68 31.81 -6.67
N PHE A 29 36.41 32.10 -6.97
CA PHE A 29 35.59 31.69 -8.13
C PHE A 29 34.50 30.66 -7.84
N ALA A 30 33.47 31.13 -7.11
CA ALA A 30 32.10 31.00 -7.60
C ALA A 30 31.95 31.89 -8.86
N LEU A 31 31.10 31.48 -9.80
CA LEU A 31 30.92 32.01 -11.17
C LEU A 31 31.96 31.54 -12.20
N LEU A 32 31.71 30.38 -12.81
CA LEU A 32 31.58 30.16 -14.26
C LEU A 32 31.53 28.64 -14.53
N ALA A 33 30.33 28.09 -14.76
CA ALA A 33 30.14 26.82 -15.46
C ALA A 33 28.69 26.66 -15.94
N CYS A 34 28.21 27.64 -16.71
CA CYS A 34 27.24 27.39 -17.76
C CYS A 34 28.04 27.41 -19.07
N LEU A 35 27.86 26.40 -19.92
CA LEU A 35 28.59 26.08 -21.18
C LEU A 35 29.72 25.04 -21.05
N SER A 36 29.38 23.75 -21.15
CA SER A 36 29.80 22.95 -22.30
C SER A 36 29.00 21.65 -22.36
N CYS A 37 28.34 21.45 -23.49
CA CYS A 37 27.74 20.19 -23.89
C CYS A 37 28.83 19.33 -24.55
N GLY A 38 28.82 18.02 -24.30
CA GLY A 38 29.49 17.04 -25.16
C GLY A 38 30.44 16.09 -24.45
N SER A 39 29.90 15.02 -23.88
CA SER A 39 30.27 13.61 -24.15
C SER A 39 29.75 12.72 -23.03
N GLU A 40 28.78 11.86 -23.32
CA GLU A 40 28.50 10.67 -22.50
C GLU A 40 29.76 9.77 -22.46
N PRO A 41 29.94 8.99 -21.38
CA PRO A 41 29.47 7.61 -21.48
C PRO A 41 28.82 7.06 -20.19
N GLU A 42 27.96 6.07 -20.43
CA GLU A 42 27.56 4.97 -19.53
C GLU A 42 26.94 5.39 -18.18
N ALA A 43 25.63 5.63 -18.21
CA ALA A 43 24.79 5.62 -17.03
C ALA A 43 24.76 4.19 -16.43
N GLU A 44 25.52 3.98 -15.36
CA GLU A 44 25.10 3.03 -14.32
C GLU A 44 23.65 3.37 -13.95
N LYS A 45 22.74 2.42 -14.18
CA LYS A 45 21.36 2.49 -13.69
C LYS A 45 21.35 2.35 -12.17
N GLY A 46 21.77 3.41 -11.48
CA GLY A 46 21.57 3.55 -10.05
C GLY A 46 20.12 3.93 -9.76
N LEU A 47 19.39 3.09 -9.05
CA LEU A 47 18.14 3.45 -8.39
C LEU A 47 18.41 4.67 -7.50
N CYS A 48 17.72 5.78 -7.74
CA CYS A 48 17.82 6.96 -6.88
C CYS A 48 17.11 6.66 -5.55
N GLU A 49 17.87 6.40 -4.49
CA GLU A 49 17.37 6.46 -3.12
C GLU A 49 17.55 7.89 -2.58
N GLY A 50 16.43 8.57 -2.28
CA GLY A 50 16.40 9.74 -1.38
C GLY A 50 15.80 11.05 -1.93
N ALA A 51 14.57 11.36 -1.47
CA ALA A 51 14.07 12.62 -0.88
C ALA A 51 12.52 12.58 -0.90
N GLU A 52 11.89 12.64 0.28
CA GLU A 52 10.45 12.41 0.50
C GLU A 52 9.56 13.37 -0.33
N ALA A 53 8.75 12.81 -1.22
CA ALA A 53 7.60 13.47 -1.83
C ALA A 53 6.32 13.16 -1.04
N GLU A 54 6.40 13.26 0.29
CA GLU A 54 5.26 13.10 1.17
C GLU A 54 4.43 14.38 1.17
N LEU A 55 3.17 14.30 0.74
CA LEU A 55 2.26 15.44 0.78
C LEU A 55 1.64 15.62 2.17
N PHE A 56 1.26 14.53 2.83
CA PHE A 56 0.92 14.50 4.25
C PHE A 56 0.87 13.06 4.79
N THR A 57 0.95 12.98 6.12
CA THR A 57 0.64 11.79 6.92
C THR A 57 -0.44 12.08 7.94
N THR A 58 -1.34 11.14 8.18
CA THR A 58 -2.30 11.20 9.29
C THR A 58 -2.30 9.88 10.04
N LEU A 59 -2.24 9.96 11.36
CA LEU A 59 -2.47 8.81 12.23
C LEU A 59 -3.85 8.88 12.86
N LEU A 60 -4.55 7.76 12.78
CA LEU A 60 -5.84 7.55 13.41
C LEU A 60 -5.73 6.34 14.34
N GLY A 61 -6.52 6.31 15.40
CA GLY A 61 -6.41 5.28 16.43
C GLY A 61 -6.05 5.83 17.80
N GLY A 62 -5.76 4.93 18.73
CA GLY A 62 -5.65 5.24 20.16
C GLY A 62 -4.39 4.72 20.83
N ALA A 63 -4.58 4.05 21.96
CA ALA A 63 -3.46 3.54 22.77
C ALA A 63 -3.11 2.08 22.43
N GLU A 64 -4.01 1.38 21.75
CA GLU A 64 -3.90 -0.04 21.39
C GLU A 64 -3.75 -0.20 19.88
N SER A 65 -3.79 -1.44 19.38
CA SER A 65 -3.54 -1.72 17.96
C SER A 65 -4.74 -1.36 17.10
N ASP A 66 -4.49 -0.59 16.05
CA ASP A 66 -5.47 -0.15 15.07
C ASP A 66 -4.90 -0.43 13.66
N ILE A 67 -5.60 -1.23 12.86
CA ILE A 67 -5.17 -1.66 11.51
C ILE A 67 -6.22 -1.30 10.47
N ALA A 68 -5.85 -0.48 9.48
CA ALA A 68 -6.67 -0.21 8.31
C ALA A 68 -6.42 -1.28 7.23
N PHE A 69 -7.49 -1.87 6.68
CA PHE A 69 -7.42 -2.91 5.65
C PHE A 69 -7.92 -2.41 4.30
N GLY A 70 -9.05 -1.70 4.30
CA GLY A 70 -9.70 -1.18 3.10
C GLY A 70 -9.76 0.34 3.12
N MET A 71 -9.86 0.93 1.93
CA MET A 71 -9.95 2.37 1.75
C MET A 71 -10.75 2.71 0.51
N THR A 72 -11.48 3.82 0.56
CA THR A 72 -12.11 4.41 -0.61
C THR A 72 -12.10 5.93 -0.53
N ARG A 73 -12.33 6.59 -1.67
CA ARG A 73 -12.50 8.04 -1.73
C ARG A 73 -13.96 8.44 -1.65
N ALA A 74 -14.25 9.38 -0.75
CA ALA A 74 -15.52 10.07 -0.71
C ALA A 74 -15.70 10.97 -1.95
N LYS A 75 -16.95 11.26 -2.30
CA LYS A 75 -17.28 12.09 -3.48
C LYS A 75 -16.74 13.52 -3.42
N ASP A 76 -16.61 14.07 -2.22
CA ASP A 76 -16.01 15.38 -1.97
C ASP A 76 -14.46 15.35 -1.94
N GLY A 77 -13.88 14.17 -2.16
CA GLY A 77 -12.45 13.92 -2.17
C GLY A 77 -11.84 13.62 -0.81
N GLY A 78 -12.64 13.53 0.26
CA GLY A 78 -12.22 12.95 1.53
C GLY A 78 -11.82 11.47 1.41
N ILE A 79 -11.17 10.95 2.44
CA ILE A 79 -10.66 9.59 2.48
C ILE A 79 -11.43 8.82 3.54
N VAL A 80 -11.87 7.62 3.20
CA VAL A 80 -12.56 6.72 4.14
C VAL A 80 -11.76 5.45 4.27
N LEU A 81 -11.41 5.11 5.51
CA LEU A 81 -10.67 3.92 5.88
C LEU A 81 -11.56 3.00 6.69
N VAL A 82 -11.46 1.70 6.44
CA VAL A 82 -12.09 0.69 7.27
C VAL A 82 -11.06 -0.31 7.77
N GLY A 83 -11.24 -0.74 9.01
CA GLY A 83 -10.45 -1.83 9.53
C GLY A 83 -10.81 -2.21 10.96
N ARG A 84 -9.81 -2.59 11.74
CA ARG A 84 -9.96 -3.05 13.11
C ARG A 84 -9.30 -2.08 14.08
N SER A 85 -10.01 -1.71 15.13
CA SER A 85 -9.50 -0.94 16.26
C SER A 85 -9.66 -1.70 17.58
N ASP A 86 -8.54 -1.90 18.28
CA ASP A 86 -8.54 -2.44 19.65
C ASP A 86 -8.74 -1.30 20.66
N SER A 87 -8.36 -0.08 20.26
CA SER A 87 -8.49 1.14 21.06
C SER A 87 -9.95 1.49 21.41
N LEU A 88 -10.92 1.10 20.57
CA LEU A 88 -12.35 1.29 20.83
C LEU A 88 -12.97 0.22 21.75
N GLY A 89 -12.30 -0.92 21.91
CA GLY A 89 -12.86 -2.12 22.53
C GLY A 89 -12.37 -2.46 23.92
N GLN A 90 -11.52 -1.63 24.54
CA GLN A 90 -10.80 -1.98 25.79
C GLN A 90 -10.10 -3.35 25.70
N GLY A 91 -9.36 -3.60 24.60
CA GLY A 91 -8.71 -4.88 24.34
C GLY A 91 -9.53 -5.90 23.54
N MET A 92 -10.67 -5.50 22.96
CA MET A 92 -11.43 -6.34 22.02
C MET A 92 -11.40 -5.75 20.61
N ASN A 93 -11.21 -6.63 19.61
CA ASN A 93 -11.23 -6.29 18.19
C ASN A 93 -12.59 -5.69 17.77
N ARG A 94 -12.65 -4.39 17.49
CA ARG A 94 -13.86 -3.74 16.95
C ARG A 94 -13.63 -3.26 15.53
N GLY A 95 -14.63 -3.39 14.67
CA GLY A 95 -14.60 -2.81 13.34
C GLY A 95 -14.70 -1.29 13.48
N TRP A 96 -13.90 -0.56 12.72
CA TRP A 96 -13.91 0.90 12.73
C TRP A 96 -13.85 1.45 11.32
N LEU A 97 -14.77 2.34 11.01
CA LEU A 97 -14.76 3.19 9.82
C LEU A 97 -14.33 4.59 10.24
N ALA A 98 -13.32 5.16 9.60
CA ALA A 98 -12.87 6.52 9.85
C ALA A 98 -12.92 7.33 8.54
N ARG A 99 -13.44 8.56 8.61
CA ARG A 99 -13.42 9.51 7.51
C ARG A 99 -12.55 10.70 7.84
N THR A 100 -11.78 11.11 6.84
CA THR A 100 -11.01 12.34 6.83
C THR A 100 -11.39 13.21 5.64
N ASP A 101 -11.03 14.48 5.73
CA ASP A 101 -11.11 15.37 4.58
C ASP A 101 -10.02 15.03 3.55
N ARG A 102 -10.01 15.77 2.44
CA ARG A 102 -9.04 15.53 1.35
C ARG A 102 -7.57 15.80 1.73
N TYR A 103 -7.33 16.37 2.90
CA TYR A 103 -6.01 16.69 3.46
C TYR A 103 -5.64 15.76 4.63
N GLY A 104 -6.44 14.71 4.87
CA GLY A 104 -6.18 13.74 5.93
C GLY A 104 -6.69 14.17 7.31
N ARG A 105 -7.32 15.33 7.47
CA ARG A 105 -7.81 15.75 8.79
C ARG A 105 -9.04 14.93 9.17
N PHE A 106 -9.02 14.31 10.35
CA PHE A 106 -10.13 13.50 10.85
C PHE A 106 -11.42 14.32 10.97
N GLU A 107 -12.53 13.77 10.46
CA GLU A 107 -13.85 14.40 10.53
C GLU A 107 -14.80 13.61 11.44
N TRP A 108 -14.90 12.30 11.23
CA TRP A 108 -15.74 11.42 12.04
C TRP A 108 -15.33 9.96 11.92
N GLY A 109 -15.83 9.13 12.84
CA GLY A 109 -15.68 7.67 12.78
C GLY A 109 -16.90 6.94 13.31
N THR A 110 -17.12 5.73 12.80
CA THR A 110 -18.24 4.85 13.14
C THR A 110 -17.70 3.52 13.67
N ASP A 111 -18.10 3.16 14.90
CA ASP A 111 -17.86 1.84 15.49
C ASP A 111 -18.83 0.83 14.87
N LEU A 112 -18.27 -0.18 14.21
CA LEU A 112 -19.01 -1.21 13.47
C LEU A 112 -19.29 -2.47 14.32
N GLY A 113 -19.00 -2.43 15.63
CA GLY A 113 -19.17 -3.58 16.50
C GLY A 113 -17.99 -4.56 16.47
N PRO A 114 -18.13 -5.73 17.11
CA PRO A 114 -17.11 -6.78 17.10
C PRO A 114 -16.78 -7.27 15.68
N THR A 115 -15.50 -7.53 15.38
CA THR A 115 -15.09 -8.04 14.05
C THR A 115 -13.95 -9.07 14.13
N SER A 116 -13.87 -9.96 13.14
CA SER A 116 -12.81 -10.97 13.00
C SER A 116 -11.56 -10.48 12.27
N GLY A 117 -11.54 -9.24 11.79
CA GLY A 117 -10.28 -8.53 11.51
C GLY A 117 -9.88 -8.36 10.06
N ARG A 118 -10.77 -8.58 9.09
CA ARG A 118 -10.67 -7.92 7.76
C ARG A 118 -11.95 -7.15 7.47
N ALA A 119 -11.79 -6.11 6.66
CA ALA A 119 -12.89 -5.28 6.18
C ALA A 119 -12.46 -4.56 4.90
N ASP A 120 -13.43 -4.29 4.05
CA ASP A 120 -13.23 -3.46 2.86
C ASP A 120 -14.43 -2.54 2.65
N VAL A 121 -14.23 -1.42 1.95
CA VAL A 121 -15.21 -0.35 1.80
C VAL A 121 -15.15 0.27 0.42
N ILE A 122 -16.32 0.57 -0.14
CA ILE A 122 -16.46 1.32 -1.38
C ILE A 122 -17.42 2.51 -1.20
N ALA A 123 -17.17 3.58 -1.94
CA ALA A 123 -18.13 4.67 -2.05
C ALA A 123 -19.36 4.24 -2.88
N THR A 124 -20.54 4.65 -2.47
CA THR A 124 -21.79 4.35 -3.20
C THR A 124 -22.17 5.48 -4.15
N ASN A 125 -23.03 5.15 -5.12
CA ASN A 125 -23.60 6.14 -6.05
C ASN A 125 -24.46 7.20 -5.36
N SER A 126 -24.97 6.94 -4.15
CA SER A 126 -25.68 7.94 -3.33
C SER A 126 -24.73 8.89 -2.61
N GLY A 127 -23.42 8.59 -2.59
CA GLY A 127 -22.40 9.36 -1.86
C GLY A 127 -22.14 8.86 -0.44
N GLY A 128 -22.80 7.77 -0.04
CA GLY A 128 -22.49 7.03 1.19
C GLY A 128 -21.39 5.99 0.97
N TYR A 129 -21.40 4.96 1.82
CA TYR A 129 -20.36 3.92 1.86
C TYR A 129 -21.00 2.55 2.04
N LEU A 130 -20.52 1.57 1.28
CA LEU A 130 -20.87 0.16 1.45
C LEU A 130 -19.62 -0.56 1.91
N LEU A 131 -19.70 -1.27 3.04
CA LEU A 131 -18.58 -2.02 3.56
C LEU A 131 -18.95 -3.48 3.80
N ALA A 132 -17.96 -4.35 3.66
CA ALA A 132 -18.06 -5.76 4.02
C ALA A 132 -17.01 -6.06 5.10
N HIS A 133 -17.42 -6.72 6.19
CA HIS A 133 -16.54 -7.05 7.30
C HIS A 133 -17.02 -8.31 8.05
N GLY A 134 -16.18 -8.80 8.97
CA GLY A 134 -16.58 -9.85 9.92
C GLY A 134 -17.11 -11.10 9.22
N ALA A 135 -18.15 -11.71 9.79
CA ALA A 135 -18.77 -12.94 9.28
C ALA A 135 -19.68 -12.74 8.06
N LEU A 136 -19.13 -12.19 6.97
CA LEU A 136 -19.88 -11.80 5.75
C LEU A 136 -21.04 -10.84 6.09
N GLN A 137 -20.76 -9.86 6.93
CA GLN A 137 -21.69 -8.77 7.24
C GLN A 137 -21.45 -7.63 6.25
N VAL A 138 -22.53 -7.05 5.75
CA VAL A 138 -22.50 -5.91 4.83
C VAL A 138 -23.33 -4.78 5.42
N VAL A 139 -22.75 -3.59 5.44
CA VAL A 139 -23.34 -2.39 6.03
C VAL A 139 -23.32 -1.28 4.98
N GLU A 140 -24.48 -0.66 4.73
CA GLU A 140 -24.53 0.60 4.00
C GLU A 140 -24.68 1.76 4.98
N LEU A 141 -23.88 2.80 4.80
CA LEU A 141 -23.88 4.03 5.57
C LEU A 141 -24.11 5.22 4.64
N ASP A 142 -24.70 6.28 5.17
CA ASP A 142 -24.78 7.56 4.48
C ASP A 142 -23.42 8.30 4.49
N ALA A 143 -23.37 9.46 3.83
CA ALA A 143 -22.16 10.28 3.74
C ALA A 143 -21.63 10.79 5.11
N LYS A 144 -22.43 10.68 6.17
CA LYS A 144 -22.09 11.09 7.54
C LYS A 144 -21.74 9.90 8.45
N GLY A 145 -21.67 8.69 7.89
CA GLY A 145 -21.36 7.48 8.65
C GLY A 145 -22.53 6.94 9.46
N VAL A 146 -23.77 7.35 9.16
CA VAL A 146 -24.97 6.80 9.79
C VAL A 146 -25.39 5.54 9.03
N VAL A 147 -25.57 4.43 9.75
CA VAL A 147 -26.01 3.16 9.17
C VAL A 147 -27.42 3.33 8.57
N ILE A 148 -27.53 3.06 7.27
CA ILE A 148 -28.80 3.01 6.52
C ILE A 148 -29.42 1.63 6.68
N TRP A 149 -28.63 0.58 6.43
CA TRP A 149 -29.02 -0.80 6.67
C TRP A 149 -27.81 -1.69 6.92
N GLU A 150 -28.08 -2.83 7.53
CA GLU A 150 -27.10 -3.86 7.85
C GLU A 150 -27.71 -5.22 7.54
N LYS A 151 -26.96 -6.08 6.85
CA LYS A 151 -27.39 -7.43 6.48
C LYS A 151 -26.27 -8.44 6.67
N SER A 152 -26.65 -9.64 7.07
CA SER A 152 -25.78 -10.80 7.19
C SER A 152 -26.25 -11.93 6.26
N TYR A 153 -25.31 -12.75 5.82
CA TYR A 153 -25.57 -13.85 4.88
C TYR A 153 -25.15 -15.20 5.48
N PRO A 154 -25.81 -15.64 6.58
CA PRO A 154 -25.35 -16.76 7.41
C PRO A 154 -25.28 -18.09 6.66
N ASN A 155 -26.10 -18.29 5.63
CA ASN A 155 -26.09 -19.51 4.81
C ASN A 155 -24.75 -19.72 4.07
N PHE A 156 -24.00 -18.65 3.86
CA PHE A 156 -22.69 -18.69 3.22
C PHE A 156 -21.55 -18.56 4.23
N ALA A 157 -21.83 -18.04 5.43
CA ALA A 157 -20.84 -17.86 6.48
C ALA A 157 -20.40 -19.16 7.16
N GLY A 158 -21.17 -20.25 7.04
CA GLY A 158 -20.84 -21.51 7.72
C GLY A 158 -20.77 -21.32 9.25
N LYS A 159 -19.77 -21.95 9.89
CA LYS A 159 -19.55 -21.78 11.34
C LYS A 159 -18.74 -20.52 11.66
N LEU A 160 -17.79 -20.20 10.80
CA LEU A 160 -16.97 -19.00 10.82
C LEU A 160 -16.79 -18.54 9.37
N ALA A 161 -16.83 -17.23 9.13
CA ALA A 161 -16.44 -16.65 7.86
C ALA A 161 -15.83 -15.28 8.06
N GLU A 162 -15.17 -14.81 7.00
CA GLU A 162 -14.52 -13.51 6.94
C GLU A 162 -14.79 -12.88 5.59
N ALA A 163 -15.40 -11.69 5.58
CA ALA A 163 -15.40 -10.83 4.41
C ALA A 163 -14.00 -10.25 4.22
N ALA A 164 -13.55 -10.21 2.97
CA ALA A 164 -12.22 -9.74 2.60
C ALA A 164 -12.26 -8.53 1.66
N SER A 165 -13.20 -8.50 0.71
CA SER A 165 -13.26 -7.46 -0.33
C SER A 165 -14.70 -7.20 -0.76
N VAL A 166 -14.98 -5.95 -1.12
CA VAL A 166 -16.25 -5.51 -1.72
C VAL A 166 -15.98 -4.62 -2.91
N THR A 167 -16.65 -4.87 -4.03
CA THR A 167 -16.46 -4.10 -5.25
C THR A 167 -17.81 -3.75 -5.89
N PRO A 168 -18.01 -2.52 -6.42
CA PRO A 168 -19.23 -2.17 -7.11
C PRO A 168 -19.36 -3.00 -8.38
N GLN A 169 -20.59 -3.27 -8.79
CA GLN A 169 -20.85 -3.94 -10.06
C GLN A 169 -21.55 -3.01 -11.03
N VAL A 170 -21.20 -3.11 -12.31
CA VAL A 170 -21.71 -2.23 -13.37
C VAL A 170 -23.23 -2.29 -13.53
N THR A 171 -23.85 -3.41 -13.16
CA THR A 171 -25.30 -3.60 -13.20
C THR A 171 -26.03 -3.12 -11.94
N GLY A 172 -25.34 -2.43 -11.03
CA GLY A 172 -25.86 -1.94 -9.74
C GLY A 172 -25.52 -2.85 -8.56
N GLY A 173 -25.59 -2.35 -7.34
CA GLY A 173 -25.20 -3.10 -6.14
C GLY A 173 -23.71 -3.49 -6.14
N ALA A 174 -23.37 -4.61 -5.50
CA ALA A 174 -21.98 -4.99 -5.29
C ALA A 174 -21.72 -6.51 -5.40
N LEU A 175 -20.45 -6.84 -5.49
CA LEU A 175 -19.91 -8.17 -5.23
C LEU A 175 -19.15 -8.12 -3.89
N VAL A 176 -19.30 -9.17 -3.09
CA VAL A 176 -18.59 -9.34 -1.81
C VAL A 176 -17.88 -10.68 -1.86
N ALA A 177 -16.59 -10.69 -1.58
CA ALA A 177 -15.80 -11.91 -1.47
C ALA A 177 -15.25 -12.11 -0.05
N GLY A 178 -15.08 -13.38 0.30
CA GLY A 178 -14.56 -13.77 1.59
C GLY A 178 -14.27 -15.25 1.66
N THR A 179 -14.00 -15.75 2.85
CA THR A 179 -13.69 -17.15 3.10
C THR A 179 -14.62 -17.70 4.16
N ARG A 180 -15.22 -18.87 3.92
CA ARG A 180 -15.92 -19.65 4.96
C ARG A 180 -15.06 -20.79 5.45
N TYR A 181 -15.20 -21.09 6.73
CA TYR A 181 -14.48 -22.14 7.43
C TYR A 181 -15.49 -23.22 7.86
N LEU A 182 -15.25 -24.47 7.47
CA LEU A 182 -16.19 -25.57 7.71
C LEU A 182 -16.11 -26.17 9.13
N GLY A 183 -15.09 -25.80 9.90
CA GLY A 183 -14.87 -26.27 11.26
C GLY A 183 -14.89 -25.14 12.28
N ASP A 184 -14.76 -25.50 13.57
CA ASP A 184 -14.88 -24.54 14.69
C ASP A 184 -13.63 -23.68 14.91
N ASN A 185 -12.54 -23.93 14.19
CA ASN A 185 -11.31 -23.15 14.26
C ASN A 185 -10.77 -22.87 12.84
N GLN A 186 -10.07 -21.74 12.67
CA GLN A 186 -9.54 -21.36 11.36
C GLN A 186 -8.31 -22.19 10.93
N GLN A 187 -7.59 -22.79 11.88
CA GLN A 187 -6.29 -23.42 11.62
C GLN A 187 -6.39 -24.86 11.10
N SER A 188 -7.49 -25.58 11.37
CA SER A 188 -7.65 -26.99 10.95
C SER A 188 -8.88 -27.26 10.08
N SER A 189 -9.77 -26.27 9.90
CA SER A 189 -10.97 -26.40 9.08
C SER A 189 -10.66 -26.38 7.59
N ALA A 190 -11.48 -27.08 6.80
CA ALA A 190 -11.49 -26.86 5.36
C ALA A 190 -11.98 -25.42 5.10
N ARG A 191 -11.44 -24.79 4.06
CA ARG A 191 -11.73 -23.39 3.71
C ARG A 191 -12.28 -23.34 2.31
N GLU A 192 -13.28 -22.50 2.12
CA GLU A 192 -13.85 -22.28 0.79
C GLU A 192 -14.00 -20.79 0.55
N ALA A 193 -13.66 -20.35 -0.67
CA ALA A 193 -13.94 -18.99 -1.09
C ALA A 193 -15.47 -18.83 -1.22
N VAL A 194 -15.97 -17.67 -0.84
CA VAL A 194 -17.38 -17.30 -0.94
C VAL A 194 -17.48 -16.03 -1.77
N VAL A 195 -18.42 -16.01 -2.71
CA VAL A 195 -18.80 -14.77 -3.40
C VAL A 195 -20.30 -14.58 -3.28
N LEU A 196 -20.68 -13.36 -2.91
CA LEU A 196 -22.05 -12.89 -2.88
C LEU A 196 -22.23 -11.79 -3.91
N ARG A 197 -23.31 -11.87 -4.67
CA ARG A 197 -23.82 -10.77 -5.48
C ARG A 197 -25.05 -10.20 -4.79
N ILE A 198 -25.00 -8.91 -4.50
CA ILE A 198 -26.07 -8.21 -3.78
C ILE A 198 -26.58 -7.03 -4.59
N ALA A 199 -27.87 -6.74 -4.46
CA ALA A 199 -28.49 -5.54 -5.01
C ALA A 199 -28.15 -4.32 -4.15
N GLU A 200 -28.54 -3.12 -4.62
CA GLU A 200 -28.28 -1.85 -3.90
C GLU A 200 -28.94 -1.79 -2.52
N ASP A 201 -30.11 -2.42 -2.36
CA ASP A 201 -30.77 -2.53 -1.06
C ASP A 201 -30.17 -3.62 -0.17
N GLY A 202 -29.09 -4.28 -0.60
CA GLY A 202 -28.46 -5.41 0.06
C GLY A 202 -29.25 -6.72 -0.03
N SER A 203 -30.29 -6.83 -0.86
CA SER A 203 -30.90 -8.14 -1.11
C SER A 203 -29.93 -9.06 -1.87
N LEU A 204 -29.88 -10.34 -1.49
CA LEU A 204 -29.04 -11.32 -2.17
C LEU A 204 -29.61 -11.60 -3.56
N ILE A 205 -28.79 -11.41 -4.59
CA ILE A 205 -29.11 -11.81 -5.97
C ILE A 205 -28.68 -13.26 -6.17
N TRP A 206 -27.42 -13.57 -5.86
CA TRP A 206 -26.91 -14.94 -5.81
C TRP A 206 -25.74 -15.04 -4.83
N GLY A 207 -25.46 -16.23 -4.34
CA GLY A 207 -24.26 -16.53 -3.57
C GLY A 207 -23.74 -17.92 -3.94
N GLN A 208 -22.43 -18.07 -4.04
CA GLN A 208 -21.77 -19.34 -4.39
C GLN A 208 -20.50 -19.52 -3.57
N THR A 209 -20.05 -20.78 -3.47
CA THR A 209 -18.77 -21.12 -2.84
C THR A 209 -17.88 -21.85 -3.83
N TYR A 210 -16.58 -21.59 -3.74
CA TYR A 210 -15.58 -22.07 -4.67
C TYR A 210 -14.49 -22.80 -3.92
N VAL A 211 -14.17 -23.97 -4.45
CA VAL A 211 -13.20 -24.90 -3.88
C VAL A 211 -12.33 -25.38 -5.02
N ASP A 212 -11.03 -25.10 -4.92
CA ASP A 212 -10.04 -25.58 -5.87
C ASP A 212 -9.24 -26.75 -5.24
N GLU A 213 -8.91 -26.65 -3.94
CA GLU A 213 -8.39 -27.74 -3.07
C GLU A 213 -9.07 -27.76 -1.69
N ASP A 214 -8.53 -28.55 -0.75
CA ASP A 214 -9.00 -28.66 0.64
C ASP A 214 -9.12 -27.32 1.36
N LEU A 215 -8.25 -26.38 0.99
CA LEU A 215 -8.21 -25.01 1.47
C LEU A 215 -8.29 -24.09 0.27
N THR A 216 -9.32 -23.26 0.21
CA THR A 216 -9.42 -22.16 -0.76
C THR A 216 -9.78 -20.89 0.00
N HIS A 217 -8.96 -19.86 -0.14
CA HIS A 217 -9.11 -18.59 0.57
C HIS A 217 -9.19 -17.45 -0.43
N ALA A 218 -10.22 -16.61 -0.34
CA ALA A 218 -10.32 -15.40 -1.16
C ALA A 218 -9.75 -14.20 -0.41
N ASN A 219 -8.86 -13.45 -1.07
CA ASN A 219 -8.30 -12.21 -0.55
C ASN A 219 -8.95 -10.98 -1.19
N ASP A 220 -9.26 -11.03 -2.48
CA ASP A 220 -9.80 -9.89 -3.21
C ASP A 220 -10.76 -10.32 -4.35
N ILE A 221 -11.65 -9.41 -4.73
CA ILE A 221 -12.55 -9.53 -5.88
C ILE A 221 -12.66 -8.21 -6.64
N ILE A 222 -12.48 -8.26 -7.96
CA ILE A 222 -12.68 -7.10 -8.84
C ILE A 222 -13.76 -7.38 -9.88
N ALA A 223 -14.56 -6.36 -10.21
CA ALA A 223 -15.55 -6.44 -11.27
C ALA A 223 -14.94 -6.02 -12.62
N ASP A 224 -15.18 -6.81 -13.66
CA ASP A 224 -14.76 -6.55 -15.04
C ASP A 224 -15.97 -6.66 -15.97
N GLY A 225 -16.65 -5.52 -16.17
CA GLY A 225 -17.94 -5.49 -16.87
C GLY A 225 -18.94 -6.40 -16.18
N SER A 226 -19.47 -7.41 -16.87
CA SER A 226 -20.38 -8.40 -16.26
C SER A 226 -19.67 -9.57 -15.58
N LYS A 227 -18.35 -9.69 -15.72
CA LYS A 227 -17.53 -10.75 -15.12
C LYS A 227 -16.92 -10.24 -13.81
N SER A 228 -16.25 -11.14 -13.11
CA SER A 228 -15.40 -10.77 -11.98
C SER A 228 -14.18 -11.67 -11.89
N LEU A 229 -13.11 -11.17 -11.29
CA LEU A 229 -11.93 -11.96 -10.95
C LEU A 229 -11.84 -12.05 -9.43
N ILE A 230 -11.76 -13.27 -8.91
CA ILE A 230 -11.40 -13.54 -7.51
C ILE A 230 -9.97 -14.01 -7.43
N VAL A 231 -9.24 -13.52 -6.43
CA VAL A 231 -7.84 -13.90 -6.19
C VAL A 231 -7.62 -14.26 -4.73
N GLY A 232 -6.67 -15.17 -4.51
CA GLY A 232 -6.29 -15.60 -3.18
C GLY A 232 -5.27 -16.72 -3.21
N TRP A 233 -5.49 -17.75 -2.42
CA TRP A 233 -4.64 -18.93 -2.41
C TRP A 233 -5.44 -20.21 -2.21
N THR A 234 -4.89 -21.32 -2.69
CA THR A 234 -5.40 -22.66 -2.41
C THR A 234 -4.30 -23.56 -1.89
N ALA A 235 -4.65 -24.61 -1.14
CA ALA A 235 -3.66 -25.58 -0.63
C ALA A 235 -4.33 -26.92 -0.30
N SER A 236 -3.57 -27.99 -0.50
CA SER A 236 -3.96 -29.33 -0.07
C SER A 236 -3.54 -29.54 1.38
N LYS A 237 -4.38 -30.25 2.15
CA LYS A 237 -4.05 -30.66 3.51
C LYS A 237 -3.11 -31.87 3.55
N VAL A 238 -2.98 -32.58 2.45
CA VAL A 238 -2.34 -33.90 2.41
C VAL A 238 -1.10 -33.97 1.53
N SER A 239 -0.88 -33.00 0.65
CA SER A 239 0.29 -32.95 -0.23
C SER A 239 0.88 -31.55 -0.35
N ALA A 240 2.20 -31.51 -0.57
CA ALA A 240 2.87 -30.33 -1.12
C ALA A 240 2.42 -30.08 -2.58
N PRO A 241 2.51 -28.85 -3.10
CA PRO A 241 3.15 -27.65 -2.52
C PRO A 241 2.35 -27.03 -1.37
N GLY A 242 2.92 -26.00 -0.73
CA GLY A 242 2.25 -25.22 0.29
C GLY A 242 1.06 -24.43 -0.26
N ARG A 243 0.85 -23.19 0.19
CA ARG A 243 -0.14 -22.31 -0.44
C ARG A 243 0.23 -22.04 -1.89
N GLU A 244 -0.73 -22.16 -2.80
CA GLU A 244 -0.59 -21.85 -4.22
C GLU A 244 -1.35 -20.56 -4.54
N PHE A 245 -0.72 -19.66 -5.30
CA PHE A 245 -1.33 -18.41 -5.73
C PHE A 245 -2.49 -18.73 -6.68
N TRP A 246 -3.71 -18.35 -6.31
CA TRP A 246 -4.92 -18.78 -7.01
C TRP A 246 -5.70 -17.59 -7.56
N ALA A 247 -6.23 -17.76 -8.77
CA ALA A 247 -7.15 -16.83 -9.39
C ALA A 247 -8.25 -17.57 -10.15
N ALA A 248 -9.48 -17.06 -10.10
CA ALA A 248 -10.58 -17.55 -10.90
C ALA A 248 -11.42 -16.40 -11.45
N GLN A 249 -11.79 -16.50 -12.73
CA GLN A 249 -12.74 -15.59 -13.35
C GLN A 249 -14.14 -16.20 -13.33
N LEU A 250 -15.12 -15.39 -12.97
CA LEU A 250 -16.51 -15.77 -12.85
C LEU A 250 -17.36 -15.04 -13.90
N SER A 251 -18.41 -15.71 -14.35
CA SER A 251 -19.48 -15.11 -15.13
C SER A 251 -20.38 -14.20 -14.28
N SER A 252 -21.33 -13.52 -14.91
CA SER A 252 -22.33 -12.69 -14.22
C SER A 252 -23.24 -13.47 -13.26
N THR A 253 -23.33 -14.78 -13.43
CA THR A 253 -24.13 -15.71 -12.62
C THR A 253 -23.29 -16.44 -11.55
N GLY A 254 -21.99 -16.15 -11.49
CA GLY A 254 -21.05 -16.81 -10.58
C GLY A 254 -20.46 -18.12 -11.12
N ASP A 255 -20.72 -18.47 -12.38
CA ASP A 255 -20.13 -19.69 -12.94
C ASP A 255 -18.65 -19.47 -13.25
N VAL A 256 -17.80 -20.44 -12.90
CA VAL A 256 -16.37 -20.36 -13.18
C VAL A 256 -16.12 -20.42 -14.68
N ILE A 257 -15.54 -19.36 -15.25
CA ILE A 257 -15.08 -19.30 -16.63
C ILE A 257 -13.72 -19.99 -16.74
N TRP A 258 -12.81 -19.63 -15.83
CA TRP A 258 -11.52 -20.30 -15.66
C TRP A 258 -11.05 -20.20 -14.21
N SER A 259 -10.26 -21.18 -13.78
CA SER A 259 -9.53 -21.21 -12.50
C SER A 259 -8.09 -21.61 -12.80
N LYS A 260 -7.13 -20.90 -12.21
CA LYS A 260 -5.69 -21.09 -12.43
C LYS A 260 -4.93 -20.95 -11.12
N ARG A 261 -3.88 -21.75 -11.02
CA ARG A 261 -2.86 -21.63 -9.99
C ARG A 261 -1.56 -21.20 -10.63
N TYR A 262 -0.81 -20.41 -9.89
CA TYR A 262 0.53 -19.98 -10.23
C TYR A 262 1.40 -20.25 -8.99
N GLY A 263 2.69 -20.46 -9.19
CA GLY A 263 3.60 -20.68 -8.08
C GLY A 263 4.51 -21.88 -8.28
N GLY A 264 5.32 -22.13 -7.27
CA GLY A 264 6.34 -23.18 -7.27
C GLY A 264 6.13 -24.20 -6.16
N LEU A 265 7.23 -24.59 -5.52
CA LEU A 265 7.24 -25.67 -4.53
C LEU A 265 6.95 -25.19 -3.10
N SER A 266 6.83 -23.89 -2.89
CA SER A 266 6.69 -23.23 -1.58
C SER A 266 5.39 -22.41 -1.52
N ASP A 267 5.17 -21.70 -0.41
CA ASP A 267 3.98 -20.86 -0.24
C ASP A 267 4.01 -19.64 -1.18
N ASP A 268 2.94 -19.49 -1.96
CA ASP A 268 2.65 -18.38 -2.85
C ASP A 268 1.22 -17.89 -2.62
N GLU A 269 1.00 -16.58 -2.57
CA GLU A 269 -0.33 -16.02 -2.29
C GLU A 269 -0.65 -14.80 -3.16
N ALA A 270 -1.80 -14.85 -3.81
CA ALA A 270 -2.39 -13.66 -4.42
C ALA A 270 -3.14 -12.84 -3.37
N ARG A 271 -2.99 -11.51 -3.37
CA ARG A 271 -3.61 -10.66 -2.35
C ARG A 271 -4.49 -9.57 -2.91
N ALA A 272 -4.15 -9.02 -4.07
CA ALA A 272 -4.95 -8.02 -4.76
C ALA A 272 -4.80 -8.14 -6.27
N ALA A 273 -5.80 -7.66 -7.00
CA ALA A 273 -5.77 -7.63 -8.45
C ALA A 273 -6.23 -6.28 -9.00
N ALA A 274 -5.81 -5.98 -10.23
CA ALA A 274 -6.36 -4.86 -11.00
C ALA A 274 -6.53 -5.25 -12.47
N ILE A 275 -7.50 -4.62 -13.14
CA ILE A 275 -7.67 -4.76 -14.59
C ILE A 275 -6.53 -4.01 -15.27
N ALA A 276 -5.84 -4.67 -16.19
CA ALA A 276 -4.78 -4.03 -16.94
C ALA A 276 -5.33 -3.11 -18.03
N PRO A 277 -4.76 -1.91 -18.23
CA PRO A 277 -5.22 -0.99 -19.29
C PRO A 277 -5.22 -1.59 -20.69
N ALA A 278 -4.30 -2.54 -20.96
CA ALA A 278 -4.18 -3.26 -22.22
C ALA A 278 -5.02 -4.56 -22.29
N GLY A 279 -5.89 -4.82 -21.31
CA GLY A 279 -6.74 -6.02 -21.21
C GLY A 279 -6.14 -7.13 -20.36
N GLY A 280 -6.97 -8.02 -19.81
CA GLY A 280 -6.55 -9.01 -18.81
C GLY A 280 -6.27 -8.38 -17.44
N TYR A 281 -5.41 -9.00 -16.64
CA TYR A 281 -5.25 -8.65 -15.22
C TYR A 281 -3.77 -8.58 -14.80
N VAL A 282 -3.51 -7.75 -13.80
CA VAL A 282 -2.31 -7.84 -12.95
C VAL A 282 -2.76 -8.34 -11.58
N ILE A 283 -1.99 -9.27 -11.01
CA ILE A 283 -2.28 -9.83 -9.69
C ILE A 283 -1.01 -9.77 -8.87
N ALA A 284 -1.10 -9.20 -7.67
CA ALA A 284 0.04 -8.97 -6.80
C ALA A 284 -0.14 -9.66 -5.44
N GLY A 285 0.97 -10.07 -4.85
CA GLY A 285 0.99 -10.65 -3.51
C GLY A 285 2.42 -11.00 -3.08
N MET A 286 2.64 -12.25 -2.69
CA MET A 286 3.95 -12.72 -2.23
C MET A 286 4.28 -14.12 -2.74
N THR A 287 5.57 -14.43 -2.78
CA THR A 287 6.10 -15.76 -3.12
C THR A 287 7.20 -16.15 -2.16
N ARG A 288 7.25 -17.43 -1.78
CA ARG A 288 8.41 -18.09 -1.16
C ARG A 288 9.09 -19.08 -2.12
N SER A 289 8.57 -19.17 -3.34
CA SER A 289 9.02 -20.09 -4.39
C SER A 289 10.06 -19.46 -5.31
N TYR A 290 10.06 -18.14 -5.44
CA TYR A 290 10.90 -17.37 -6.35
C TYR A 290 11.50 -16.15 -5.64
N GLY A 291 12.51 -15.54 -6.24
CA GLY A 291 13.12 -14.31 -5.73
C GLY A 291 14.40 -14.54 -4.94
N ALA A 292 14.90 -13.47 -4.32
CA ALA A 292 16.19 -13.47 -3.62
C ALA A 292 16.04 -13.69 -2.11
N GLY A 293 14.89 -13.31 -1.54
CA GLY A 293 14.63 -13.33 -0.12
C GLY A 293 13.82 -14.53 0.37
N ASP A 294 13.49 -14.51 1.66
CA ASP A 294 12.62 -15.51 2.29
C ASP A 294 11.16 -15.40 1.82
N VAL A 295 10.76 -14.19 1.42
CA VAL A 295 9.46 -13.82 0.84
C VAL A 295 9.71 -12.67 -0.11
N ASP A 296 9.33 -12.78 -1.37
CA ASP A 296 9.43 -11.67 -2.32
C ASP A 296 8.05 -11.16 -2.72
N MET A 297 7.95 -9.88 -3.06
CA MET A 297 6.74 -9.36 -3.70
C MET A 297 6.64 -10.00 -5.06
N TRP A 298 5.52 -10.66 -5.34
CA TRP A 298 5.31 -11.33 -6.62
C TRP A 298 4.15 -10.72 -7.38
N VAL A 299 4.40 -10.44 -8.66
CA VAL A 299 3.42 -9.87 -9.58
C VAL A 299 3.30 -10.76 -10.80
N VAL A 300 2.08 -11.17 -11.10
CA VAL A 300 1.74 -12.02 -12.23
C VAL A 300 0.81 -11.24 -13.15
N ARG A 301 1.21 -11.11 -14.41
CA ARG A 301 0.41 -10.53 -15.48
C ARG A 301 -0.21 -11.64 -16.31
N VAL A 302 -1.52 -11.61 -16.47
CA VAL A 302 -2.28 -12.65 -17.18
C VAL A 302 -3.21 -12.05 -18.23
N ASP A 303 -3.43 -12.77 -19.33
CA ASP A 303 -4.45 -12.37 -20.30
C ASP A 303 -5.89 -12.60 -19.75
N GLU A 304 -6.90 -12.27 -20.55
CA GLU A 304 -8.31 -12.42 -20.16
C GLU A 304 -8.73 -13.88 -19.91
N GLN A 305 -7.94 -14.85 -20.39
CA GLN A 305 -8.15 -16.29 -20.22
C GLN A 305 -7.33 -16.88 -19.05
N GLY A 306 -6.62 -16.03 -18.29
CA GLY A 306 -5.76 -16.46 -17.19
C GLY A 306 -4.49 -17.17 -17.67
N LYS A 307 -4.05 -16.94 -18.90
CA LYS A 307 -2.72 -17.39 -19.33
C LYS A 307 -1.70 -16.36 -18.88
N GLU A 308 -0.65 -16.83 -18.23
CA GLU A 308 0.48 -15.98 -17.85
C GLU A 308 1.14 -15.35 -19.09
N LEU A 309 1.30 -14.03 -19.03
CA LEU A 309 2.06 -13.23 -20.00
C LEU A 309 3.48 -13.00 -19.50
N TRP A 310 3.61 -12.62 -18.23
CA TRP A 310 4.88 -12.53 -17.52
C TRP A 310 4.64 -12.60 -16.01
N ASN A 311 5.67 -12.95 -15.24
CA ASN A 311 5.71 -12.78 -13.79
C ASN A 311 7.06 -12.20 -13.36
N ARG A 312 7.07 -11.42 -12.28
CA ARG A 312 8.25 -10.74 -11.75
C ARG A 312 8.23 -10.77 -10.23
N THR A 313 9.41 -10.96 -9.63
CA THR A 313 9.65 -10.75 -8.21
C THR A 313 10.32 -9.41 -7.99
N TYR A 314 9.94 -8.73 -6.90
CA TYR A 314 10.56 -7.49 -6.47
C TYR A 314 10.84 -7.57 -4.97
N GLY A 315 11.99 -7.04 -4.58
CA GLY A 315 12.47 -7.15 -3.21
C GLY A 315 13.99 -7.27 -3.19
N ASP A 316 14.52 -7.39 -1.98
CA ASP A 316 15.93 -7.72 -1.73
C ASP A 316 16.05 -9.09 -1.03
N ASP A 317 17.12 -9.31 -0.27
CA ASP A 317 17.36 -10.60 0.40
C ASP A 317 16.41 -10.83 1.60
N ASP A 318 15.58 -9.85 1.96
CA ASP A 318 14.63 -9.90 3.07
C ASP A 318 13.18 -10.15 2.60
N SER A 319 12.23 -10.01 3.53
CA SER A 319 10.81 -10.32 3.28
C SER A 319 10.03 -9.10 2.77
N ASP A 320 9.57 -9.20 1.53
CA ASP A 320 8.85 -8.15 0.81
C ASP A 320 7.51 -8.67 0.30
N GLU A 321 6.45 -7.89 0.46
CA GLU A 321 5.09 -8.35 0.19
C GLU A 321 4.24 -7.23 -0.39
N ALA A 322 3.44 -7.51 -1.43
CA ALA A 322 2.34 -6.62 -1.83
C ALA A 322 1.06 -6.96 -1.06
N TYR A 323 0.31 -5.93 -0.68
CA TYR A 323 -1.04 -6.08 -0.12
C TYR A 323 -2.11 -5.49 -1.04
N ALA A 324 -1.79 -4.46 -1.82
CA ALA A 324 -2.71 -3.86 -2.79
C ALA A 324 -2.00 -3.46 -4.09
N VAL A 325 -2.77 -3.43 -5.18
CA VAL A 325 -2.33 -3.02 -6.52
C VAL A 325 -3.43 -2.20 -7.19
N ALA A 326 -3.03 -1.19 -7.96
CA ALA A 326 -3.92 -0.43 -8.83
C ALA A 326 -3.31 -0.20 -10.20
N ALA A 327 -4.16 -0.10 -11.22
CA ALA A 327 -3.73 0.30 -12.57
C ALA A 327 -3.48 1.82 -12.62
N VAL A 328 -2.44 2.21 -13.34
CA VAL A 328 -2.11 3.60 -13.68
C VAL A 328 -1.96 3.75 -15.19
N ASP A 329 -1.85 4.99 -15.68
CA ASP A 329 -1.89 5.31 -17.11
C ASP A 329 -0.91 4.48 -17.98
N LYS A 330 0.24 4.06 -17.44
CA LYS A 330 1.30 3.34 -18.18
C LYS A 330 1.81 2.08 -17.47
N GLY A 331 1.04 1.53 -16.54
CA GLY A 331 1.47 0.36 -15.79
C GLY A 331 0.67 0.17 -14.51
N PHE A 332 1.37 -0.13 -13.42
CA PHE A 332 0.76 -0.53 -12.15
C PHE A 332 1.49 0.09 -10.96
N ILE A 333 0.75 0.42 -9.92
CA ILE A 333 1.29 0.85 -8.63
C ILE A 333 0.90 -0.20 -7.58
N MET A 334 1.87 -0.61 -6.77
CA MET A 334 1.64 -1.52 -5.65
C MET A 334 2.02 -0.84 -4.35
N THR A 335 1.30 -1.22 -3.29
CA THR A 335 1.71 -0.92 -1.93
C THR A 335 1.82 -2.19 -1.11
N GLY A 336 2.72 -2.16 -0.15
CA GLY A 336 2.89 -3.28 0.76
C GLY A 336 3.86 -3.00 1.88
N ARG A 337 4.64 -4.03 2.23
CA ARG A 337 5.70 -3.96 3.21
C ARG A 337 7.00 -4.38 2.57
N ARG A 338 8.05 -3.61 2.83
CA ARG A 338 9.44 -3.98 2.56
C ARG A 338 10.16 -4.19 3.89
N ASN A 339 10.75 -5.36 4.11
CA ASN A 339 11.64 -5.54 5.25
C ASN A 339 13.08 -5.37 4.79
N SER A 340 13.92 -4.82 5.65
CA SER A 340 15.36 -4.84 5.44
C SER A 340 16.04 -4.97 6.81
N PHE A 341 16.54 -6.16 7.12
CA PHE A 341 17.29 -6.44 8.35
C PHE A 341 18.70 -5.84 8.22
N GLY A 342 18.81 -4.54 8.46
CA GLY A 342 20.10 -3.87 8.71
C GLY A 342 20.82 -3.31 7.48
N LEU A 343 20.22 -3.35 6.28
CA LEU A 343 20.79 -2.76 5.05
C LEU A 343 20.05 -1.53 4.52
N GLY A 344 18.91 -1.18 5.11
CA GLY A 344 18.10 -0.03 4.70
C GLY A 344 16.94 0.22 5.66
N PRO A 345 16.08 1.21 5.39
CA PRO A 345 14.96 1.49 6.24
C PRO A 345 13.76 0.67 5.69
N GLY A 346 13.37 -0.40 6.38
CA GLY A 346 12.18 -1.20 6.04
C GLY A 346 10.90 -0.51 6.48
N GLY A 347 9.79 -0.65 5.74
CA GLY A 347 8.56 0.09 5.99
C GLY A 347 7.48 -0.14 4.92
N LEU A 348 6.54 0.79 4.80
CA LEU A 348 5.56 0.77 3.73
C LEU A 348 6.28 1.02 2.42
N TRP A 349 6.03 0.18 1.43
CA TRP A 349 6.70 0.28 0.14
C TRP A 349 5.71 0.61 -0.95
N LEU A 350 6.00 1.67 -1.72
CA LEU A 350 5.35 1.99 -2.98
C LEU A 350 6.29 1.62 -4.13
N LEU A 351 5.79 0.83 -5.07
CA LEU A 351 6.50 0.43 -6.27
C LEU A 351 5.60 0.69 -7.47
N GLU A 352 6.06 1.52 -8.41
CA GLU A 352 5.43 1.68 -9.71
C GLU A 352 6.23 0.90 -10.76
N ILE A 353 5.54 0.11 -11.57
CA ILE A 353 6.10 -0.69 -12.66
C ILE A 353 5.39 -0.32 -13.96
N ASP A 354 6.07 -0.50 -15.08
CA ASP A 354 5.43 -0.39 -16.39
C ASP A 354 4.61 -1.65 -16.75
N ASP A 355 3.93 -1.64 -17.89
CA ASP A 355 3.12 -2.79 -18.35
C ASP A 355 3.95 -4.05 -18.68
N GLN A 356 5.28 -3.94 -18.77
CA GLN A 356 6.20 -5.08 -18.95
C GLN A 356 6.77 -5.59 -17.61
N GLY A 357 6.41 -4.96 -16.50
CA GLY A 357 6.90 -5.30 -15.17
C GLY A 357 8.31 -4.77 -14.90
N GLU A 358 8.74 -3.72 -15.60
CA GLU A 358 10.01 -3.06 -15.28
C GLU A 358 9.76 -1.93 -14.27
N PRO A 359 10.56 -1.85 -13.17
CA PRO A 359 10.41 -0.77 -12.19
C PRO A 359 10.57 0.63 -12.81
N VAL A 360 9.57 1.48 -12.62
CA VAL A 360 9.60 2.90 -13.02
C VAL A 360 10.20 3.73 -11.91
N TRP A 361 9.70 3.56 -10.68
CA TRP A 361 10.23 4.15 -9.46
C TRP A 361 9.72 3.39 -8.24
N GLN A 362 10.38 3.60 -7.10
CA GLN A 362 9.94 3.05 -5.83
C GLN A 362 10.32 3.97 -4.68
N MET A 363 9.55 3.94 -3.59
CA MET A 363 9.84 4.66 -2.34
C MET A 363 9.41 3.83 -1.13
N THR A 364 10.20 3.89 -0.06
CA THR A 364 9.84 3.30 1.23
C THR A 364 9.56 4.41 2.24
N TYR A 365 8.40 4.35 2.88
CA TYR A 365 7.93 5.33 3.86
C TYR A 365 7.76 4.68 5.24
N GLY A 366 7.83 5.50 6.28
CA GLY A 366 7.67 5.03 7.65
C GLY A 366 8.81 4.12 8.09
N ALA A 367 9.99 4.31 7.52
CA ALA A 367 11.01 3.29 7.49
C ALA A 367 11.85 3.17 8.80
N ALA A 368 11.58 4.08 9.74
CA ALA A 368 11.99 3.97 11.14
C ALA A 368 11.04 3.09 11.98
N TRP A 369 9.98 2.54 11.38
CA TRP A 369 8.82 1.91 12.00
C TRP A 369 8.47 0.60 11.28
N LYS A 370 7.75 -0.30 11.95
CA LYS A 370 7.14 -1.45 11.25
C LYS A 370 5.85 -0.97 10.60
N SER A 371 5.94 -0.40 9.40
CA SER A 371 4.80 0.10 8.64
C SER A 371 4.47 -0.79 7.45
N ALA A 372 3.21 -0.83 7.05
CA ALA A 372 2.73 -1.54 5.88
C ALA A 372 1.56 -0.79 5.25
N GLY A 373 1.53 -0.67 3.92
CA GLY A 373 0.37 -0.16 3.20
C GLY A 373 -0.55 -1.31 2.81
N HIS A 374 -1.81 -1.25 3.19
CA HIS A 374 -2.80 -2.31 2.96
C HIS A 374 -3.79 -1.97 1.83
N ALA A 375 -4.02 -0.68 1.55
CA ALA A 375 -4.90 -0.22 0.48
C ALA A 375 -4.27 0.99 -0.24
N ILE A 376 -4.53 1.13 -1.54
CA ILE A 376 -4.04 2.24 -2.36
C ILE A 376 -5.14 2.75 -3.29
N GLU A 377 -5.22 4.07 -3.42
CA GLU A 377 -6.14 4.77 -4.32
C GLU A 377 -5.35 5.72 -5.22
N VAL A 378 -5.57 5.63 -6.53
CA VAL A 378 -4.95 6.52 -7.52
C VAL A 378 -5.76 7.81 -7.59
N VAL A 379 -5.08 8.94 -7.40
CA VAL A 379 -5.69 10.28 -7.53
C VAL A 379 -5.07 11.07 -8.67
N LYS A 380 -5.72 12.18 -9.03
CA LYS A 380 -5.30 13.03 -10.14
C LYS A 380 -3.82 13.41 -10.05
N ASP A 381 -3.36 13.73 -8.84
CA ASP A 381 -2.03 14.30 -8.61
C ASP A 381 -1.11 13.35 -7.81
N GLY A 382 -1.49 12.08 -7.62
CA GLY A 382 -0.67 11.12 -6.89
C GLY A 382 -1.40 9.88 -6.41
N TYR A 383 -1.04 9.44 -5.20
CA TYR A 383 -1.56 8.25 -4.56
C TYR A 383 -1.97 8.56 -3.12
N VAL A 384 -3.05 7.94 -2.66
CA VAL A 384 -3.39 7.85 -1.24
C VAL A 384 -3.20 6.41 -0.83
N VAL A 385 -2.58 6.18 0.32
CA VAL A 385 -2.30 4.85 0.85
C VAL A 385 -2.85 4.77 2.27
N GLY A 386 -3.64 3.74 2.53
CA GLY A 386 -4.12 3.38 3.85
C GLY A 386 -3.34 2.18 4.38
N GLY A 387 -2.97 2.20 5.66
CA GLY A 387 -2.19 1.11 6.22
C GLY A 387 -1.98 1.20 7.73
N THR A 388 -0.87 0.60 8.17
CA THR A 388 -0.45 0.54 9.57
C THR A 388 0.92 1.16 9.76
N THR A 389 1.15 1.71 10.95
CA THR A 389 2.50 2.09 11.38
C THR A 389 2.71 1.81 12.86
N ARG A 390 3.89 1.31 13.21
CA ARG A 390 4.28 1.00 14.60
C ARG A 390 5.33 1.95 15.13
N ARG A 391 4.95 2.88 16.01
CA ARG A 391 5.92 3.80 16.63
C ARG A 391 6.83 3.07 17.62
N LYS A 392 8.16 3.18 17.54
CA LYS A 392 9.15 2.63 18.50
C LYS A 392 8.85 2.94 19.98
N SER A 393 8.18 4.06 20.28
CA SER A 393 7.81 4.44 21.64
C SER A 393 6.50 3.80 22.14
N LYS A 394 5.78 3.06 21.28
CA LYS A 394 4.55 2.33 21.61
C LYS A 394 4.63 0.89 21.10
N ALA A 395 4.05 -0.05 21.84
CA ALA A 395 3.97 -1.43 21.39
C ALA A 395 2.79 -1.68 20.43
N SER A 396 2.03 -0.66 20.02
CA SER A 396 0.82 -0.76 19.20
C SER A 396 1.01 -0.22 17.78
N ASP A 397 0.27 -0.80 16.82
CA ASP A 397 0.14 -0.30 15.45
C ASP A 397 -1.01 0.73 15.41
N ASP A 398 -0.91 1.80 14.63
CA ASP A 398 -1.99 2.80 14.44
C ASP A 398 -2.43 2.83 12.96
N PHE A 399 -3.66 3.27 12.66
CA PHE A 399 -4.08 3.55 11.28
C PHE A 399 -3.19 4.64 10.72
N TRP A 400 -2.76 4.47 9.47
CA TRP A 400 -1.92 5.42 8.80
C TRP A 400 -2.47 5.77 7.42
N ILE A 401 -2.62 7.07 7.15
CA ILE A 401 -2.83 7.61 5.82
C ILE A 401 -1.53 8.25 5.36
N LEU A 402 -1.07 7.85 4.19
CA LEU A 402 0.01 8.50 3.46
C LEU A 402 -0.54 9.05 2.15
N ARG A 403 -0.26 10.32 1.84
CA ARG A 403 -0.47 10.87 0.51
C ARG A 403 0.88 11.14 -0.16
N SER A 404 1.08 10.56 -1.34
CA SER A 404 2.27 10.74 -2.18
C SER A 404 1.87 11.41 -3.50
N ASP A 405 2.80 12.10 -4.14
CA ASP A 405 2.62 12.55 -5.53
C ASP A 405 2.77 11.38 -6.53
N ARG A 406 2.55 11.64 -7.83
CA ARG A 406 2.71 10.62 -8.91
C ARG A 406 4.16 10.29 -9.23
N VAL A 407 5.11 11.06 -8.70
CA VAL A 407 6.46 11.07 -9.22
C VAL A 407 7.40 11.13 -8.04
N GLY A 408 8.01 10.00 -7.69
CA GLY A 408 9.20 9.97 -6.81
C GLY A 408 10.42 10.74 -7.37
N LYS A 409 10.22 11.78 -8.19
CA LYS A 409 11.22 12.69 -8.79
C LYS A 409 11.14 14.09 -8.18
N HIS A 410 11.09 14.22 -6.86
CA HIS A 410 11.77 15.36 -6.26
C HIS A 410 13.27 15.04 -6.20
N LYS A 411 13.98 15.32 -7.31
CA LYS A 411 15.41 15.59 -7.25
C LYS A 411 15.59 16.90 -6.47
N CYS A 412 15.69 16.80 -5.14
CA CYS A 412 15.88 17.91 -4.19
C CYS A 412 14.67 18.88 -4.04
N PRO A 413 14.53 19.53 -2.87
CA PRO A 413 13.26 20.06 -2.39
C PRO A 413 12.91 21.40 -3.06
N GLY A 414 11.81 21.42 -3.79
CA GLY A 414 11.04 22.64 -4.03
C GLY A 414 9.76 22.51 -3.21
N ALA A 415 9.70 23.19 -2.07
CA ALA A 415 8.56 23.13 -1.16
C ALA A 415 7.25 23.53 -1.86
N LEU A 416 6.22 22.69 -1.73
CA LEU A 416 4.85 23.00 -2.11
C LEU A 416 4.15 23.56 -0.86
N CYS A 417 3.57 24.76 -0.96
CA CYS A 417 2.82 25.37 0.13
C CYS A 417 1.30 25.19 -0.13
N TYR A 418 0.57 24.69 0.87
CA TYR A 418 -0.86 24.37 0.79
C TYR A 418 -1.64 25.12 1.88
N GLY A 419 -2.44 26.12 1.49
CA GLY A 419 -3.35 26.86 2.38
C GLY A 419 -2.76 28.13 2.98
N GLU A 420 -3.63 29.05 3.41
CA GLU A 420 -3.26 30.40 3.91
C GLU A 420 -2.52 30.37 5.26
N ASP A 421 -2.51 29.24 5.99
CA ASP A 421 -2.04 29.16 7.38
C ASP A 421 -0.94 28.10 7.66
N ASP A 422 -0.43 27.36 6.66
CA ASP A 422 0.59 26.32 6.90
C ASP A 422 2.01 26.69 6.42
N LEU A 423 2.92 26.80 7.39
CA LEU A 423 4.36 27.00 7.24
C LEU A 423 5.06 25.69 6.86
N SER A 424 5.03 25.31 5.57
CA SER A 424 5.93 24.28 5.01
C SER A 424 7.08 24.87 4.20
N CYS A 425 7.12 26.19 4.01
CA CYS A 425 8.22 26.82 3.30
C CYS A 425 9.43 26.88 4.26
N GLY A 426 10.60 26.34 3.87
CA GLY A 426 11.80 26.26 4.72
C GLY A 426 12.28 27.64 5.22
N MET A 427 13.22 27.66 6.20
CA MET A 427 13.68 28.91 6.82
C MET A 427 14.06 29.99 5.78
N GLY A 428 13.32 31.10 5.77
CA GLY A 428 13.55 32.26 4.89
C GLY A 428 12.57 32.41 3.72
N LEU A 429 11.54 31.55 3.60
CA LEU A 429 10.54 31.60 2.53
C LEU A 429 9.12 31.82 3.09
N THR A 430 8.24 32.44 2.30
CA THR A 430 6.79 32.62 2.57
C THR A 430 5.95 32.23 1.36
N CYS A 431 4.67 31.93 1.55
CA CYS A 431 3.74 31.57 0.46
C CYS A 431 3.31 32.83 -0.31
N ASP A 432 3.42 32.83 -1.65
CA ASP A 432 2.78 33.85 -2.48
C ASP A 432 1.35 33.41 -2.82
N ALA A 433 0.35 34.15 -2.30
CA ALA A 433 -1.07 33.87 -2.50
C ALA A 433 -1.64 34.42 -3.83
N ALA A 434 -0.81 35.00 -4.70
CA ALA A 434 -1.28 35.70 -5.90
C ALA A 434 -1.46 34.82 -7.15
N GLU A 435 -0.84 33.63 -7.24
CA GLU A 435 -0.95 32.75 -8.41
C GLU A 435 -1.11 31.26 -8.04
N GLU A 436 -2.04 30.55 -8.68
CA GLU A 436 -2.18 29.09 -8.55
C GLU A 436 -1.40 28.34 -9.66
N PRO A 437 -0.63 27.28 -9.33
CA PRO A 437 -0.38 26.75 -7.97
C PRO A 437 0.57 27.62 -7.15
N PHE A 438 0.27 27.77 -5.86
CA PHE A 438 1.01 28.62 -4.91
C PHE A 438 2.50 28.25 -4.85
N GLN A 439 3.37 29.26 -4.90
CA GLN A 439 4.83 29.08 -4.87
C GLN A 439 5.44 29.62 -3.57
N CYS A 440 6.51 28.99 -3.10
CA CYS A 440 7.38 29.56 -2.08
C CYS A 440 8.18 30.73 -2.68
N VAL A 441 8.10 31.90 -2.06
CA VAL A 441 8.92 33.08 -2.40
C VAL A 441 9.80 33.47 -1.22
N GLU A 442 10.89 34.19 -1.45
CA GLU A 442 11.73 34.71 -0.35
C GLU A 442 10.90 35.64 0.55
N ALA A 443 11.03 35.45 1.86
CA ALA A 443 10.39 36.32 2.85
C ALA A 443 10.93 37.76 2.66
N PRO A 444 10.06 38.79 2.68
CA PRO A 444 10.49 40.18 2.50
C PRO A 444 11.47 40.68 3.57
#